data_AF-T1C4V7-F1
#
_entry.id   AF-T1C4V7-F1
#
_cell.length_a   1.000
_cell.length_b   1.000
_cell.length_c   1.000
_cell.angle_alpha   90.00
_cell.angle_beta   90.00
_cell.angle_gamma   90.00
#
_symmetry.space_group_name_H-M   'P 1'
#
loop_
_entity.id
_entity.type
_entity.pdbx_description
1 polymer ?
#
loop_
_entity_poly.entity_id
_entity_poly.type
_entity_poly.pdbx_seq_one_letter_code
_entity_poly.pdbx_strand_id
1 'polypeptide(L)' 'RYQNLSGVALPVEARCNGQRFRAGMLVTHRGISGPAILQISSYWQPGDDLRLNLLPDCDAFEALREQQRAHPDAEL' A
#
# COMPACT_ATOMS: atom_id res chain seq x y z
N ARG A 1 8.13 -7.17 14.61
CA ARG A 1 6.85 -6.46 14.44
C ARG A 1 6.54 -6.47 12.92
N TYR A 2 5.33 -6.83 12.49
CA TYR A 2 4.91 -7.19 11.10
C TYR A 2 5.22 -8.60 10.58
N GLN A 3 5.73 -9.53 11.40
CA GLN A 3 6.02 -10.91 10.95
C GLN A 3 4.78 -11.61 10.37
N ASN A 4 3.60 -11.34 10.92
CA ASN A 4 2.33 -11.94 10.48
C ASN A 4 1.85 -11.44 9.11
N LEU A 5 2.47 -10.39 8.55
CA LEU A 5 2.16 -9.88 7.22
C LEU A 5 3.21 -10.30 6.17
N SER A 6 4.30 -10.95 6.59
CA SER A 6 5.33 -11.42 5.65
C SER A 6 4.70 -12.38 4.64
N GLY A 7 4.93 -12.14 3.35
CA GLY A 7 4.32 -12.89 2.25
C GLY A 7 3.07 -12.24 1.65
N VAL A 8 2.46 -11.25 2.30
CA VAL A 8 1.34 -10.50 1.71
C VAL A 8 1.84 -9.69 0.51
N ALA A 9 1.21 -9.93 -0.63
CA ALA A 9 1.48 -9.22 -1.87
C ALA A 9 0.21 -8.58 -2.42
N LEU A 10 0.32 -7.34 -2.91
CA LEU A 10 -0.81 -6.58 -3.45
C LEU A 10 -0.33 -5.52 -4.46
N PRO A 11 -1.17 -5.14 -5.44
CA PRO A 11 -0.90 -3.96 -6.26
C PRO A 11 -0.98 -2.69 -5.41
N VAL A 12 0.01 -1.81 -5.56
CA VAL A 12 0.05 -0.52 -4.88
C VAL A 12 0.48 0.58 -5.84
N GLU A 13 0.30 1.82 -5.42
CA GLU A 13 1.03 2.95 -5.99
C GLU A 13 1.99 3.54 -4.96
N ALA A 14 3.28 3.54 -5.27
CA ALA A 14 4.30 4.18 -4.44
C ALA A 14 4.61 5.58 -4.97
N ARG A 15 4.72 6.58 -4.08
CA ARG A 15 4.98 7.98 -4.40
C ARG A 15 6.07 8.57 -3.52
N CYS A 16 7.03 9.26 -4.13
CA CYS A 16 8.09 9.99 -3.44
C CYS A 16 8.66 11.05 -4.40
N ASN A 17 9.00 12.24 -3.91
CA ASN A 17 9.68 13.29 -4.67
C ASN A 17 9.06 13.58 -6.06
N GLY A 18 7.73 13.58 -6.14
CA GLY A 18 6.97 13.80 -7.40
C GLY A 18 6.86 12.57 -8.31
N GLN A 19 7.65 11.52 -8.08
CA GLN A 19 7.58 10.26 -8.82
C GLN A 19 6.47 9.35 -8.31
N ARG A 20 5.94 8.52 -9.23
CA ARG A 20 4.86 7.56 -8.95
C ARG A 20 5.08 6.26 -9.72
N PHE A 21 4.91 5.12 -9.06
CA PHE A 21 4.98 3.80 -9.69
C PHE A 21 3.82 2.91 -9.23
N ARG A 22 3.04 2.39 -10.19
CA ARG A 22 1.97 1.40 -9.97
C ARG A 22 2.46 0.01 -10.34
N ALA A 23 2.64 -0.85 -9.34
CA ALA A 23 3.01 -2.25 -9.52
C ALA A 23 2.80 -3.04 -8.22
N GLY A 24 3.25 -4.30 -8.19
CA GLY A 24 3.19 -5.13 -6.98
C GLY A 24 4.12 -4.63 -5.86
N MET A 25 3.65 -4.73 -4.63
CA MET A 25 4.43 -4.68 -3.40
C MET A 25 4.36 -6.02 -2.67
N LEU A 26 5.45 -6.40 -2.00
CA LEU A 26 5.54 -7.56 -1.12
C LEU A 26 5.97 -7.10 0.28
N VAL A 27 5.23 -7.49 1.31
CA VAL A 27 5.68 -7.37 2.69
C VAL A 27 6.61 -8.54 3.00
N THR A 28 7.78 -8.24 3.57
CA THR A 28 8.83 -9.21 3.91
C THR A 28 9.12 -9.19 5.41
N HIS A 29 9.93 -10.14 5.88
CA HIS A 29 10.37 -10.14 7.28
C HIS A 29 11.15 -8.89 7.72
N ARG A 30 11.73 -8.14 6.77
CA ARG A 30 12.61 -6.99 7.06
C ARG A 30 12.15 -5.67 6.44
N GLY A 31 10.88 -5.58 6.04
CA GLY A 31 10.31 -4.37 5.44
C GLY A 31 9.47 -4.70 4.22
N ILE A 32 9.56 -3.88 3.18
CA ILE A 32 8.77 -4.01 1.95
C ILE A 32 9.68 -4.13 0.73
N SER A 33 9.20 -4.81 -0.30
CA SER A 33 9.88 -5.01 -1.58
C SER A 33 8.83 -5.10 -2.70
N GLY A 34 9.20 -5.65 -3.85
CA GLY A 34 8.36 -5.74 -5.05
C GLY A 34 8.64 -4.60 -6.03
N PRO A 35 8.19 -4.74 -7.30
CA PRO A 35 8.56 -3.79 -8.36
C PRO A 35 8.25 -2.33 -8.04
N ALA A 36 7.11 -2.03 -7.40
CA ALA A 36 6.76 -0.65 -7.04
C ALA A 36 7.78 -0.04 -6.06
N ILE A 37 8.21 -0.83 -5.08
CA ILE A 37 9.18 -0.41 -4.06
C ILE A 37 10.59 -0.31 -4.67
N LEU A 38 10.99 -1.28 -5.49
CA LEU A 38 12.30 -1.24 -6.15
C LEU A 38 12.43 -0.02 -7.07
N GLN A 39 11.39 0.28 -7.86
CA GLN A 39 11.40 1.45 -8.75
C GLN A 39 11.39 2.78 -7.99
N ILE A 40 10.55 2.93 -6.95
CA ILE A 40 10.51 4.19 -6.20
C ILE A 40 11.78 4.39 -5.37
N SER A 41 12.46 3.32 -4.96
CA SER A 41 13.68 3.40 -4.14
C SER A 41 14.82 4.16 -4.84
N SER A 42 14.85 4.18 -6.17
CA SER A 42 15.82 4.98 -6.94
C SER A 42 15.65 6.50 -6.76
N TYR A 43 14.52 6.95 -6.24
CA TYR A 43 14.18 8.38 -6.07
C TYR A 43 14.02 8.79 -4.60
N TRP A 44 14.03 7.83 -3.68
CA TRP A 44 13.85 8.06 -2.25
C TRP A 44 15.21 8.10 -1.54
N GLN A 45 15.39 9.05 -0.64
CA GLN A 45 16.51 9.14 0.28
C GLN A 45 16.02 9.10 1.74
N PRO A 46 16.89 8.73 2.70
CA PRO A 46 16.55 8.82 4.12
C PRO A 46 16.09 10.24 4.51
N GLY A 47 14.87 10.33 5.04
CA GLY A 47 14.22 11.61 5.39
C GLY A 47 13.11 12.03 4.43
N ASP A 48 13.05 11.46 3.23
CA ASP A 48 12.00 11.77 2.27
C ASP A 48 10.66 11.12 2.65
N ASP A 49 9.57 11.83 2.35
CA ASP A 49 8.21 11.32 2.49
C ASP A 49 7.92 10.26 1.41
N LEU A 50 7.73 9.02 1.84
CA LEU A 50 7.33 7.90 1.00
C LEU A 50 5.87 7.55 1.29
N ARG A 51 4.99 7.75 0.31
CA ARG A 51 3.57 7.42 0.42
C ARG A 51 3.22 6.18 -0.39
N LEU A 52 2.45 5.30 0.21
CA LEU A 52 1.91 4.10 -0.44
C LEU A 52 0.38 4.19 -0.47
N ASN A 53 -0.20 4.19 -1.66
CA ASN A 53 -1.62 3.92 -1.82
C ASN A 53 -1.81 2.40 -2.01
N LEU A 54 -2.39 1.75 -1.00
CA LEU A 54 -2.62 0.30 -1.00
C LEU A 54 -3.88 -0.12 -1.78
N LEU A 55 -4.72 0.86 -2.17
CA LEU A 55 -5.95 0.67 -2.92
C LEU A 55 -5.93 1.62 -4.13
N PRO A 56 -4.97 1.48 -5.07
CA PRO A 56 -4.79 2.44 -6.16
C PRO A 56 -5.95 2.47 -7.16
N ASP A 57 -6.77 1.42 -7.18
CA ASP A 57 -7.88 1.24 -8.12
C ASP A 57 -9.25 1.30 -7.43
N CYS A 58 -9.28 1.69 -6.15
CA CYS A 58 -10.50 1.74 -5.35
C CYS A 58 -10.54 3.01 -4.51
N ASP A 59 -11.69 3.69 -4.49
CA ASP A 59 -11.98 4.69 -3.47
C ASP A 59 -12.31 3.97 -2.16
N ALA A 60 -11.32 3.89 -1.28
CA ALA A 60 -11.45 3.20 -0.01
C ALA A 60 -12.59 3.78 0.86
N PHE A 61 -12.86 5.07 0.77
CA PHE A 61 -13.87 5.71 1.60
C PHE A 61 -15.27 5.30 1.16
N GLU A 62 -15.55 5.39 -0.14
CA GLU A 62 -16.85 4.97 -0.68
C GLU A 62 -17.04 3.45 -0.53
N ALA A 63 -16.00 2.65 -0.77
CA ALA A 63 -16.07 1.20 -0.58
C ALA A 63 -16.41 0.82 0.87
N LEU A 64 -15.77 1.45 1.86
CA LEU A 64 -16.06 1.20 3.28
C LEU A 64 -17.46 1.69 3.66
N ARG A 65 -17.91 2.84 3.14
CA ARG A 65 -19.28 3.32 3.34
C ARG A 65 -20.33 2.37 2.80
N GLU A 66 -20.10 1.80 1.62
CA GLU A 66 -21.01 0.81 1.03
C GLU A 66 -21.05 -0.46 1.88
N GLN A 67 -19.90 -0.95 2.34
CA GLN A 67 -19.84 -2.12 3.21
C GLN A 67 -20.56 -1.90 4.54
N GLN A 68 -20.36 -0.76 5.20
CA GLN A 68 -21.05 -0.43 6.45
C GLN A 68 -22.58 -0.37 6.26
N ARG A 69 -23.06 0.16 5.13
CA ARG A 69 -24.49 0.19 4.81
C ARG A 69 -25.07 -1.20 4.55
N ALA A 70 -24.31 -2.06 3.88
CA ALA A 70 -24.71 -3.43 3.57
C ALA A 70 -24.71 -4.34 4.80
N HIS A 71 -23.78 -4.08 5.74
CA HIS A 71 -23.59 -4.88 6.95
C HIS A 71 -23.48 -3.98 8.19
N PRO A 72 -24.61 -3.41 8.67
CA PRO A 72 -24.59 -2.44 9.78
C PRO A 72 -24.10 -3.03 11.12
N ASP A 73 -24.24 -4.35 11.32
CA ASP A 73 -23.83 -5.05 12.54
C ASP A 73 -22.48 -5.78 12.41
N ALA A 74 -21.75 -5.59 11.30
CA ALA A 74 -20.40 -6.14 11.18
C ALA A 74 -19.45 -5.33 12.08
N GLU A 75 -18.89 -5.98 13.10
CA GLU A 75 -17.85 -5.38 13.94
C GLU A 75 -16.59 -5.10 13.09
N LEU A 76 -16.01 -3.91 13.27
CA LEU A 76 -14.76 -3.45 12.61
C LEU A 76 -13.52 -4.12 13.21
#